data_AF-A0A922XG71-F1
#
_entry.id   AF-A0A922XG71-F1
#
_cell.length_a   1.000
_cell.length_b   1.000
_cell.length_c   1.000
_cell.angle_alpha   90.00
_cell.angle_beta   90.00
_cell.angle_gamma   90.00
#
_symmetry.space_group_name_H-M   'P 1'
#
loop_
_entity.id
_entity.type
_entity.pdbx_description
1 polymer ?
#
loop_
_entity_poly.entity_id
_entity_poly.type
_entity_poly.pdbx_seq_one_letter_code
_entity_poly.pdbx_strand_id
1 'polypeptide(L)'
;MAGHQYLSKHQRGIVSRYYQHADARLVAQLQEIVSELFVESKAGQDAAAAKLWTRALAALRRAGVEGSRLDLIERSRDVSALAALVGELSAGPKP
;
A
#
# COMPACT_ATOMS: atom_id res chain seq x y z
N MET A 1 25.70 -8.66 -11.52
CA MET A 1 24.81 -7.55 -11.93
C MET A 1 23.39 -8.11 -11.97
N ALA A 2 22.57 -7.83 -10.96
CA ALA A 2 21.14 -8.19 -10.94
C ALA A 2 20.37 -6.93 -10.50
N GLY A 3 19.22 -6.54 -11.04
CA GLY A 3 18.41 -7.00 -12.15
C GLY A 3 17.20 -6.07 -12.15
N HIS A 4 16.90 -5.35 -13.24
CA HIS A 4 15.77 -4.41 -13.30
C HIS A 4 15.24 -4.21 -14.74
N GLN A 5 15.04 -5.30 -15.49
CA GLN A 5 13.99 -5.35 -16.51
C GLN A 5 12.76 -5.90 -15.75
N TYR A 6 11.57 -5.29 -15.69
CA TYR A 6 10.72 -4.86 -16.81
C TYR A 6 9.73 -3.79 -16.34
N LEU A 7 10.04 -2.51 -16.55
CA LEU A 7 9.01 -1.47 -16.62
C LEU A 7 9.20 -0.74 -17.94
N SER A 8 8.18 -0.75 -18.79
CA SER A 8 8.16 0.04 -20.02
C SER A 8 8.37 1.52 -19.68
N LYS A 9 8.87 2.32 -20.64
CA LYS A 9 9.08 3.78 -20.41
C LYS A 9 7.82 4.46 -19.88
N HIS A 10 6.64 3.99 -20.28
CA HIS A 10 5.35 4.44 -19.79
C HIS A 10 5.10 4.04 -18.32
N GLN A 11 5.37 2.78 -17.96
CA GLN A 11 5.24 2.28 -16.58
C GLN A 11 6.21 3.00 -15.63
N ARG A 12 7.44 3.27 -16.06
CA ARG A 12 8.39 4.10 -15.28
C ARG A 12 7.86 5.51 -15.03
N GLY A 13 7.22 6.13 -16.02
CA GLY A 13 6.62 7.46 -15.86
C GLY A 13 5.43 7.47 -14.89
N ILE A 14 4.67 6.37 -14.82
CA ILE A 14 3.60 6.20 -13.83
C ILE A 14 4.20 6.04 -12.43
N VAL A 15 5.18 5.15 -12.26
CA VAL A 15 5.85 4.91 -10.98
C VAL A 15 6.60 6.15 -10.47
N SER A 16 7.27 6.90 -11.37
CA SER A 16 7.96 8.13 -11.00
C SER A 16 7.00 9.22 -10.52
N ARG A 17 5.86 9.42 -11.20
CA ARG A 17 4.83 10.40 -10.78
C ARG A 17 4.09 9.97 -9.53
N TYR A 18 3.90 8.66 -9.36
CA TYR A 18 3.31 8.02 -8.20
C TYR A 18 4.05 8.37 -6.90
N TYR A 19 5.39 8.27 -6.88
CA TYR A 19 6.19 8.65 -5.70
C TYR A 19 6.41 10.17 -5.57
N GLN A 20 6.25 10.93 -6.66
CA GLN A 20 6.38 12.40 -6.63
C GLN A 20 5.11 13.10 -6.12
N HIS A 21 3.95 12.44 -6.19
CA HIS A 21 2.65 13.03 -5.88
C HIS A 21 1.68 12.05 -5.20
N ALA A 22 2.16 11.15 -4.34
CA ALA A 22 1.25 10.39 -3.48
C ALA A 22 0.39 11.41 -2.72
N ASP A 23 -0.91 11.45 -3.04
CA ASP A 23 -1.84 12.42 -2.45
C ASP A 23 -1.74 12.27 -0.93
N ALA A 24 -1.29 13.33 -0.25
CA ALA A 24 -1.10 13.31 1.20
C ALA A 24 -2.38 12.86 1.93
N ARG A 25 -3.56 13.11 1.34
CA ARG A 25 -4.84 12.61 1.84
C ARG A 25 -4.97 11.10 1.72
N LEU A 26 -4.52 10.49 0.63
CA LEU A 26 -4.52 9.03 0.47
C LEU A 26 -3.54 8.37 1.46
N VAL A 27 -2.36 8.97 1.66
CA VAL A 27 -1.39 8.47 2.64
C VAL A 27 -1.94 8.57 4.06
N ALA A 28 -2.54 9.70 4.43
CA ALA A 28 -3.19 9.86 5.74
C ALA A 28 -4.32 8.83 5.94
N GLN A 29 -5.19 8.66 4.95
CA GLN A 29 -6.25 7.64 4.99
C GLN A 29 -5.68 6.22 5.19
N LEU A 30 -4.58 5.89 4.50
CA LEU A 30 -3.93 4.58 4.64
C LEU A 30 -3.31 4.38 6.04
N GLN A 31 -2.72 5.43 6.63
CA GLN A 31 -2.20 5.39 7.99
C GLN A 31 -3.31 5.16 9.04
N GLU A 32 -4.46 5.80 8.86
CA GLU A 32 -5.66 5.57 9.69
C GLU A 32 -6.11 4.11 9.60
N ILE A 33 -6.25 3.57 8.39
CA ILE A 33 -6.69 2.17 8.18
C ILE A 33 -5.70 1.17 8.79
N VAL A 34 -4.39 1.40 8.68
CA VAL A 34 -3.36 0.56 9.32
C VAL A 34 -3.52 0.54 10.84
N SER A 35 -3.78 1.70 11.43
CA SER A 35 -3.96 1.83 12.89
C SER A 35 -5.24 1.09 13.34
N GLU A 36 -6.33 1.27 12.61
CA GLU A 36 -7.59 0.53 12.85
C GLU A 36 -7.39 -0.99 12.72
N LEU A 37 -6.70 -1.45 11.67
CA LEU A 37 -6.39 -2.87 11.47
C LEU A 37 -5.54 -3.45 12.61
N PHE A 38 -4.58 -2.69 13.14
CA PHE A 38 -3.77 -3.14 14.25
C PHE A 38 -4.63 -3.38 15.51
N VAL A 39 -5.58 -2.50 15.79
CA VAL A 39 -6.52 -2.65 16.92
C VAL A 39 -7.48 -3.82 16.69
N GLU A 40 -8.12 -3.89 15.52
CA GLU A 40 -9.12 -4.92 15.22
C GLU A 40 -8.53 -6.33 15.14
N SER A 41 -7.30 -6.46 14.63
CA SER A 41 -6.57 -7.74 14.60
C SER A 41 -6.28 -8.29 16.00
N LYS A 42 -6.14 -7.41 17.01
CA LYS A 42 -5.95 -7.80 18.41
C LYS A 42 -7.26 -8.11 19.12
N ALA A 43 -8.36 -7.50 18.68
CA ALA A 43 -9.70 -7.69 19.25
C ALA A 43 -10.42 -8.94 18.72
N GLY A 44 -9.88 -9.63 17.71
CA GLY A 44 -10.51 -10.82 17.11
C GLY A 44 -11.76 -10.51 16.28
N GLN A 45 -11.90 -9.27 15.79
CA GLN A 45 -13.06 -8.84 15.01
C GLN A 45 -12.85 -9.04 13.50
N ASP A 46 -12.90 -10.30 13.06
CA ASP A 46 -12.55 -10.69 11.69
C ASP A 46 -13.37 -9.99 10.61
N ALA A 47 -14.66 -9.72 10.87
CA ALA A 47 -15.53 -9.03 9.91
C ALA A 47 -15.22 -7.53 9.76
N ALA A 48 -14.82 -6.87 10.85
CA ALA A 48 -14.41 -5.46 10.83
C ALA A 48 -13.05 -5.33 10.13
N ALA A 49 -12.09 -6.19 10.49
CA ALA A 49 -10.79 -6.26 9.84
C ALA A 49 -10.92 -6.52 8.33
N ALA A 50 -11.82 -7.42 7.89
CA ALA A 50 -12.04 -7.70 6.48
C ALA A 50 -12.47 -6.45 5.69
N LYS A 51 -13.36 -5.61 6.24
CA LYS A 51 -13.79 -4.35 5.60
C LYS A 51 -12.65 -3.35 5.50
N LEU A 52 -11.82 -3.26 6.54
CA LEU A 52 -10.66 -2.38 6.56
C LEU A 52 -9.62 -2.79 5.52
N TRP A 53 -9.36 -4.09 5.37
CA TRP A 53 -8.50 -4.61 4.32
C TRP A 53 -9.01 -4.27 2.92
N THR A 54 -10.30 -4.41 2.65
CA THR A 54 -10.88 -3.99 1.36
C THR A 54 -10.69 -2.50 1.11
N ARG A 55 -10.87 -1.65 2.13
CA ARG A 55 -10.61 -0.21 2.05
C ARG A 55 -9.13 0.09 1.81
N ALA A 56 -8.22 -0.62 2.49
CA ALA A 56 -6.77 -0.47 2.33
C ALA A 56 -6.36 -0.79 0.89
N LEU A 57 -6.76 -1.94 0.35
CA LEU A 57 -6.42 -2.37 -1.00
C LEU A 57 -6.96 -1.40 -2.06
N ALA A 58 -8.18 -0.89 -1.87
CA ALA A 58 -8.75 0.12 -2.76
C ALA A 58 -7.95 1.44 -2.70
N ALA A 59 -7.53 1.88 -1.51
CA ALA A 59 -6.71 3.08 -1.34
C ALA A 59 -5.31 2.92 -1.93
N LEU A 60 -4.65 1.76 -1.74
CA LEU A 60 -3.36 1.45 -2.36
C LEU A 60 -3.46 1.39 -3.89
N ARG A 61 -4.52 0.81 -4.43
CA ARG A 61 -4.78 0.81 -5.88
C ARG A 61 -4.98 2.22 -6.43
N ARG A 62 -5.71 3.08 -5.70
CA ARG A 62 -5.90 4.50 -6.04
C ARG A 62 -4.63 5.31 -5.92
N ALA A 63 -3.78 4.98 -4.94
CA ALA A 63 -2.46 5.53 -4.87
C ALA A 63 -1.73 5.18 -6.16
N GLY A 64 -1.90 3.95 -6.70
CA GLY A 64 -1.21 3.42 -7.89
C GLY A 64 -0.18 2.31 -7.59
N VAL A 65 -0.30 1.63 -6.45
CA VAL A 65 0.50 0.44 -6.12
C VAL A 65 0.28 -0.63 -7.18
N GLU A 66 1.36 -1.29 -7.61
CA GLU A 66 1.30 -2.38 -8.59
C GLU A 66 0.46 -3.56 -8.08
N GLY A 67 -0.34 -4.14 -8.97
CA GLY A 67 -1.26 -5.24 -8.64
C GLY A 67 -0.57 -6.44 -7.98
N SER A 68 0.65 -6.79 -8.41
CA SER A 68 1.45 -7.86 -7.79
C SER A 68 1.77 -7.61 -6.32
N ARG A 69 2.01 -6.35 -5.91
CA ARG A 69 2.23 -5.98 -4.50
C ARG A 69 0.91 -6.03 -3.72
N LEU A 70 -0.21 -5.61 -4.34
CA LEU A 70 -1.54 -5.71 -3.75
C LEU A 70 -1.92 -7.16 -3.48
N ASP A 71 -1.71 -8.04 -4.45
CA ASP A 71 -2.00 -9.47 -4.35
C ASP A 71 -1.20 -10.13 -3.22
N LEU A 72 0.08 -9.77 -3.07
CA LEU A 72 0.92 -10.27 -1.99
C LEU A 72 0.38 -9.86 -0.61
N ILE A 73 0.01 -8.60 -0.45
CA ILE A 73 -0.55 -8.06 0.80
C ILE A 73 -1.93 -8.66 1.10
N GLU A 74 -2.78 -8.80 0.08
CA GLU A 74 -4.11 -9.37 0.25
C GLU A 74 -4.06 -10.82 0.71
N ARG A 75 -3.11 -11.61 0.18
CA ARG A 75 -2.91 -13.01 0.55
C ARG A 75 -2.30 -13.16 1.93
N SER A 76 -1.31 -12.33 2.28
CA SER A 76 -0.65 -12.42 3.58
C SER A 76 -1.50 -11.89 4.72
N ARG A 77 -2.40 -10.92 4.45
CA ARG A 77 -3.14 -10.16 5.47
C ARG A 77 -2.24 -9.67 6.61
N ASP A 78 -1.00 -9.34 6.25
CA ASP A 78 0.02 -8.91 7.20
C ASP A 78 -0.05 -7.38 7.38
N VAL A 79 -0.54 -6.95 8.55
CA VAL A 79 -0.67 -5.54 8.91
C VAL A 79 0.68 -4.83 8.95
N SER A 80 1.76 -5.53 9.33
CA SER A 80 3.12 -4.97 9.33
C SER A 80 3.63 -4.75 7.91
N ALA A 81 3.35 -5.67 6.99
CA ALA A 81 3.69 -5.50 5.57
C ALA A 81 2.91 -4.33 4.95
N LEU A 82 1.63 -4.16 5.29
CA LEU A 82 0.83 -3.02 4.88
C LEU A 82 1.41 -1.70 5.43
N ALA A 83 1.75 -1.65 6.73
CA ALA A 83 2.34 -0.47 7.36
C ALA A 83 3.67 -0.06 6.69
N ALA A 84 4.53 -1.03 6.38
CA ALA A 84 5.78 -0.80 5.68
C ALA A 84 5.54 -0.18 4.30
N LEU A 85 4.60 -0.74 3.52
CA LEU A 85 4.25 -0.20 2.21
C LEU A 85 3.74 1.24 2.32
N VAL A 86 2.84 1.54 3.27
CA VAL A 86 2.34 2.90 3.51
C VAL A 86 3.47 3.86 3.89
N GLY A 87 4.44 3.40 4.67
CA GLY A 87 5.67 4.13 4.99
C GLY A 87 6.50 4.49 3.76
N GLU A 88 6.66 3.55 2.81
CA GLU A 88 7.31 3.80 1.52
C GLU A 88 6.57 4.89 0.71
N LEU A 89 5.23 4.93 0.78
CA LEU A 89 4.44 5.94 0.06
C LEU A 89 4.61 7.34 0.65
N SER A 90 4.78 7.42 1.97
CA SER A 90 4.98 8.67 2.70
C SER A 90 6.40 9.23 2.53
N ALA A 91 7.42 8.36 2.47
CA ALA A 91 8.82 8.75 2.39
C ALA A 91 9.25 9.24 0.99
N GLY A 92 8.45 9.02 -0.06
CA GLY A 92 8.87 9.23 -1.44
C GLY A 92 9.95 8.21 -1.88
N PRO A 93 10.50 8.32 -3.10
CA PRO A 93 11.48 7.37 -3.58
C PRO A 93 12.74 7.44 -2.71
N LYS A 94 13.15 6.29 -2.15
CA LYS A 94 14.45 6.17 -1.47
C LYS A 94 15.56 6.42 -2.50
N PRO A 95 16.54 7.29 -2.21
CA PRO A 95 17.60 7.66 -3.15
C PRO A 95 18.46 6.46 -3.58
#